data_AF-A0A4Q9KH82-F1
#
_entry.id   AF-A0A4Q9KH82-F1
#
_cell.length_a   1.000
_cell.length_b   1.000
_cell.length_c   1.000
_cell.angle_alpha   90.00
_cell.angle_beta   90.00
_cell.angle_gamma   90.00
#
_symmetry.space_group_name_H-M   'P 1'
#
loop_
_entity.id
_entity.type
_entity.pdbx_description
1 polymer ?
#
loop_
_entity_poly.entity_id
_entity_poly.type
_entity_poly.pdbx_seq_one_letter_code
_entity_poly.pdbx_strand_id
1 'polypeptide(L)'
;MSNINQVLRDVHPPPSFDGPVGCTGFDVFAGFLILDALVANRDRHEQNWAVLRPRLTDQPERLAPSYDHGGSLGYNLREEGRETLLREPAGLEAWAAKGTAHRFEHAPPAPTLVDHAAAAVRLCTPEAAQWWHAQLASLDLSELHGVLATGVSGMSETAATFASRVLDVNLRRLRDAINGGA
;
A
#
# COMPACT_ATOMS: atom_id res chain seq x y z
N MET A 1 -6.82 -12.52 -5.68
CA MET A 1 -7.70 -11.42 -5.16
C MET A 1 -9.17 -11.77 -4.95
N SER A 2 -9.81 -12.58 -5.82
CA SER A 2 -11.25 -12.87 -5.74
C SER A 2 -11.74 -13.36 -4.36
N ASN A 3 -10.99 -14.27 -3.71
CA ASN A 3 -11.37 -14.80 -2.39
C ASN A 3 -11.40 -13.73 -1.30
N ILE A 4 -10.43 -12.80 -1.31
CA ILE A 4 -10.38 -11.72 -0.32
C ILE A 4 -11.53 -10.73 -0.54
N ASN A 5 -11.84 -10.40 -1.80
CA ASN A 5 -13.04 -9.61 -2.13
C ASN A 5 -14.30 -10.29 -1.58
N GLN A 6 -14.48 -11.58 -1.85
CA GLN A 6 -15.65 -12.32 -1.38
C GLN A 6 -15.79 -12.30 0.14
N VAL A 7 -14.70 -12.53 0.89
CA VAL A 7 -14.73 -12.55 2.36
C VAL A 7 -14.98 -11.17 2.96
N LEU A 8 -14.48 -10.11 2.33
CA LEU A 8 -14.57 -8.75 2.85
C LEU A 8 -15.77 -7.95 2.31
N ARG A 9 -16.58 -8.52 1.43
CA ARG A 9 -17.74 -7.85 0.81
C ARG A 9 -18.79 -7.42 1.83
N ASP A 10 -19.10 -8.28 2.80
CA ASP A 10 -20.10 -8.02 3.83
C ASP A 10 -19.49 -7.53 5.15
N VAL A 11 -18.17 -7.31 5.16
CA VAL A 11 -17.44 -6.73 6.29
C VAL A 11 -17.52 -5.22 6.17
N HIS A 12 -17.75 -4.52 7.27
CA HIS A 12 -17.79 -3.06 7.28
C HIS A 12 -16.38 -2.44 7.35
N PRO A 13 -16.20 -1.19 6.90
CA PRO A 13 -14.99 -0.43 7.12
C PRO A 13 -14.59 -0.31 8.60
N PRO A 14 -13.31 -0.07 8.90
CA PRO A 14 -12.87 0.34 10.23
C PRO A 14 -13.64 1.60 10.68
N PRO A 15 -13.95 1.78 11.97
CA PRO A 15 -14.72 2.94 12.44
C PRO A 15 -14.07 4.30 12.14
N SER A 16 -12.75 4.33 11.95
CA SER A 16 -11.98 5.54 11.65
C SER A 16 -11.86 5.83 10.15
N PHE A 17 -12.47 5.02 9.29
CA PHE A 17 -12.42 5.22 7.84
C PHE A 17 -13.39 6.33 7.42
N ASP A 18 -12.86 7.43 6.89
CA ASP A 18 -13.60 8.61 6.47
C ASP A 18 -13.69 8.68 4.93
N GLY A 19 -14.20 7.60 4.33
CA GLY A 19 -14.43 7.51 2.90
C GLY A 19 -15.92 7.57 2.54
N PRO A 20 -16.28 7.28 1.27
CA PRO A 20 -17.66 7.30 0.82
C PRO A 20 -18.58 6.38 1.64
N VAL A 21 -19.83 6.81 1.79
CA VAL A 21 -20.88 5.97 2.38
C VAL A 21 -21.10 4.74 1.48
N GLY A 22 -21.23 3.57 2.08
CA GLY A 22 -21.46 2.32 1.35
C GLY A 22 -20.19 1.54 1.01
N CYS A 23 -19.01 2.05 1.36
CA CYS A 23 -17.77 1.26 1.25
C CYS A 23 -17.84 -0.02 2.09
N THR A 24 -17.27 -1.08 1.53
CA THR A 24 -17.07 -2.39 2.16
C THR A 24 -15.69 -2.49 2.81
N GLY A 25 -15.44 -3.57 3.54
CA GLY A 25 -14.12 -3.91 4.05
C GLY A 25 -13.14 -4.13 2.91
N PHE A 26 -13.58 -4.67 1.77
CA PHE A 26 -12.71 -4.85 0.61
C PHE A 26 -12.28 -3.52 0.01
N ASP A 27 -13.18 -2.54 -0.04
CA ASP A 27 -12.88 -1.20 -0.55
C ASP A 27 -11.76 -0.53 0.27
N VAL A 28 -11.78 -0.70 1.60
CA VAL A 28 -10.69 -0.22 2.46
C VAL A 28 -9.42 -1.05 2.30
N PHE A 29 -9.56 -2.37 2.13
CA PHE A 29 -8.43 -3.27 1.91
C PHE A 29 -7.65 -2.95 0.63
N ALA A 30 -8.33 -2.49 -0.44
CA ALA A 30 -7.65 -1.98 -1.63
C ALA A 30 -6.71 -0.81 -1.28
N GLY A 31 -7.09 0.05 -0.33
CA GLY A 31 -6.22 1.08 0.24
C GLY A 31 -4.98 0.53 0.94
N PHE A 32 -5.09 -0.61 1.61
CA PHE A 32 -3.91 -1.26 2.22
C PHE A 32 -2.94 -1.73 1.13
N LEU A 33 -3.45 -2.22 0.01
CA LEU A 33 -2.61 -2.64 -1.13
C LEU A 33 -1.98 -1.44 -1.86
N ILE A 34 -2.70 -0.32 -1.96
CA ILE A 34 -2.13 0.96 -2.43
C ILE A 34 -0.97 1.38 -1.51
N LEU A 35 -1.18 1.34 -0.19
CA LEU A 35 -0.14 1.66 0.79
C LEU A 35 1.05 0.70 0.65
N ASP A 36 0.83 -0.61 0.60
CA ASP A 36 1.89 -1.61 0.44
C ASP A 36 2.72 -1.35 -0.82
N ALA A 37 2.06 -1.00 -1.94
CA ALA A 37 2.75 -0.62 -3.17
C ALA A 37 3.55 0.69 -3.01
N LEU A 38 2.98 1.71 -2.36
CA LEU A 38 3.63 2.99 -2.12
C LEU A 38 4.92 2.80 -1.30
N VAL A 39 4.84 2.04 -0.20
CA VAL A 39 5.97 1.82 0.72
C VAL A 39 6.81 0.59 0.39
N ALA A 40 6.57 -0.07 -0.74
CA ALA A 40 7.23 -1.31 -1.17
C ALA A 40 7.17 -2.46 -0.13
N ASN A 41 6.06 -2.58 0.60
CA ASN A 41 5.82 -3.67 1.54
C ASN A 41 5.47 -4.96 0.79
N ARG A 42 6.29 -6.00 0.97
CA ARG A 42 6.09 -7.31 0.33
C ARG A 42 5.54 -8.37 1.28
N ASP A 43 5.40 -8.04 2.55
CA ASP A 43 5.10 -9.01 3.61
C ASP A 43 3.66 -8.91 4.12
N ARG A 44 2.73 -8.40 3.31
CA ARG A 44 1.32 -8.48 3.67
C ARG A 44 0.80 -9.90 3.51
N HIS A 45 0.61 -10.60 4.62
CA HIS A 45 0.03 -11.93 4.67
C HIS A 45 -1.19 -11.98 5.61
N GLU A 46 -1.85 -13.12 5.69
CA GLU A 46 -3.11 -13.36 6.40
C GLU A 46 -3.08 -13.05 7.92
N GLN A 47 -1.90 -12.86 8.51
CA GLN A 47 -1.79 -12.46 9.93
C GLN A 47 -1.61 -10.94 10.09
N ASN A 48 -1.23 -10.23 9.02
CA ASN A 48 -0.96 -8.79 9.07
C ASN A 48 -2.23 -7.96 8.86
N TRP A 49 -3.38 -8.59 8.61
CA TRP A 49 -4.69 -7.94 8.59
C TRP A 49 -5.73 -8.86 9.25
N ALA A 50 -6.82 -8.28 9.73
CA ALA A 50 -7.83 -9.03 10.46
C ALA A 50 -9.24 -8.45 10.28
N VAL A 51 -10.23 -9.29 10.56
CA VAL A 51 -11.63 -8.89 10.73
C VAL A 51 -11.96 -8.94 12.22
N LEU A 52 -12.42 -7.82 12.76
CA LEU A 52 -12.94 -7.67 14.11
C LEU A 52 -14.37 -8.19 14.14
N ARG A 53 -14.60 -9.21 14.97
CA ARG A 53 -15.91 -9.84 15.17
C ARG A 53 -16.46 -9.51 16.55
N PRO A 54 -17.51 -8.68 16.66
CA PRO A 54 -18.14 -8.40 17.94
C PRO A 54 -18.66 -9.68 18.60
N ARG A 55 -18.36 -9.86 19.90
CA ARG A 55 -18.76 -11.06 20.67
C ARG A 55 -19.89 -10.79 21.67
N LEU A 56 -20.11 -9.51 22.01
CA LEU A 56 -21.02 -9.09 23.08
C LEU A 56 -22.15 -8.18 22.58
N THR A 57 -22.16 -7.84 21.29
CA THR A 57 -23.12 -6.93 20.66
C THR A 57 -23.44 -7.43 19.26
N ASP A 58 -24.61 -7.08 18.72
CA ASP A 58 -25.02 -7.40 17.34
C ASP A 58 -24.45 -6.41 16.30
N GLN A 59 -23.33 -5.76 16.63
CA GLN A 59 -22.63 -4.91 15.66
C GLN A 59 -22.06 -5.75 14.52
N PRO A 60 -21.97 -5.20 13.30
CA PRO A 60 -21.43 -5.93 12.16
C PRO A 60 -19.92 -6.20 12.32
N GLU A 61 -19.44 -7.23 11.62
CA GLU A 61 -18.01 -7.46 11.47
C GLU A 61 -17.34 -6.27 10.77
N ARG A 62 -16.11 -5.93 11.19
CA ARG A 62 -15.36 -4.80 10.64
C ARG A 62 -13.94 -5.18 10.27
N LEU A 63 -13.40 -4.59 9.22
CA LEU A 63 -11.97 -4.69 8.95
C LEU A 63 -11.22 -3.96 10.08
N ALA A 64 -10.15 -4.57 10.59
CA ALA A 64 -9.25 -3.89 11.52
C ALA A 64 -8.49 -2.75 10.81
N PRO A 65 -8.09 -1.68 11.51
CA PRO A 65 -7.13 -0.72 10.98
C PRO A 65 -5.85 -1.43 10.49
N SER A 66 -5.16 -0.88 9.50
CA SER A 66 -3.92 -1.51 9.00
C SER A 66 -2.85 -1.54 10.09
N TYR A 67 -2.10 -2.63 10.18
CA TYR A 67 -0.99 -2.79 11.12
C TYR A 67 0.16 -3.60 10.51
N ASP A 68 1.27 -3.64 11.24
CA ASP A 68 2.49 -4.37 10.89
C ASP A 68 3.04 -4.04 9.49
N HIS A 69 3.57 -2.82 9.38
CA HIS A 69 4.20 -2.30 8.17
C HIS A 69 5.73 -2.30 8.26
N GLY A 70 6.30 -3.07 9.19
CA GLY A 70 7.75 -3.08 9.46
C GLY A 70 8.58 -3.58 8.27
N GLY A 71 8.00 -4.39 7.39
CA GLY A 71 8.61 -4.93 6.17
C GLY A 71 8.73 -3.95 4.99
N SER A 72 8.68 -2.64 5.24
CA SER A 72 8.55 -1.59 4.22
C SER A 72 9.83 -0.79 3.99
N LEU A 73 9.81 0.10 3.00
CA LEU A 73 10.82 1.14 2.72
C LEU A 73 12.26 0.58 2.62
N GLY A 74 12.40 -0.66 2.14
CA GLY A 74 13.68 -1.32 2.01
C GLY A 74 14.39 -1.57 3.34
N TYR A 75 13.65 -1.89 4.41
CA TYR A 75 14.19 -2.16 5.75
C TYR A 75 15.36 -3.16 5.76
N ASN A 76 15.37 -4.12 4.84
CA ASN A 76 16.38 -5.17 4.71
C ASN A 76 17.65 -4.74 3.96
N LEU A 77 17.67 -3.54 3.36
CA LEU A 77 18.85 -3.02 2.68
C LEU A 77 19.91 -2.57 3.69
N ARG A 78 21.18 -2.80 3.33
CA ARG A 78 22.33 -2.17 4.00
C ARG A 78 22.56 -0.77 3.45
N GLU A 79 23.31 0.04 4.20
CA GLU A 79 23.65 1.42 3.84
C GLU A 79 24.26 1.50 2.42
N GLU A 80 25.25 0.66 2.13
CA GLU A 80 25.97 0.65 0.85
C GLU A 80 25.05 0.28 -0.32
N GLY A 81 24.06 -0.57 -0.05
CA GLY A 81 23.01 -0.93 -1.01
C GLY A 81 22.11 0.26 -1.33
N ARG A 82 21.73 1.05 -0.32
CA ARG A 82 20.95 2.28 -0.52
C ARG A 82 21.75 3.32 -1.30
N GLU A 83 23.00 3.55 -0.94
CA GLU A 83 23.88 4.49 -1.65
C GLU A 83 24.06 4.13 -3.12
N THR A 84 24.23 2.83 -3.43
CA THR A 84 24.35 2.35 -4.81
C THR A 84 23.08 2.64 -5.60
N LEU A 85 21.91 2.33 -5.04
CA LEU A 85 20.62 2.62 -5.68
C LEU A 85 20.36 4.12 -5.82
N LEU A 86 20.83 4.95 -4.88
CA LEU A 86 20.69 6.41 -4.94
C LEU A 86 21.59 7.06 -6.00
N ARG A 87 22.77 6.48 -6.29
CA ARG A 87 23.67 6.95 -7.36
C ARG A 87 23.16 6.64 -8.76
N GLU A 88 22.31 5.62 -8.89
CA GLU A 88 21.81 5.14 -10.18
C GLU A 88 20.27 5.20 -10.24
N PRO A 89 19.68 6.30 -10.75
CA PRO A 89 18.22 6.45 -10.80
C PRO A 89 17.48 5.29 -11.46
N ALA A 90 18.02 4.75 -12.57
CA ALA A 90 17.46 3.58 -13.25
C ALA A 90 17.50 2.31 -12.38
N GLY A 91 18.54 2.16 -11.55
CA GLY A 91 18.67 1.05 -10.60
C GLY A 91 17.61 1.11 -9.50
N LEU A 92 17.31 2.31 -8.99
CA LEU A 92 16.24 2.50 -8.02
C LEU A 92 14.85 2.16 -8.61
N GLU A 93 14.57 2.61 -9.83
CA GLU A 93 13.31 2.28 -10.51
C GLU A 93 13.18 0.78 -10.74
N ALA A 94 14.25 0.12 -11.20
CA ALA A 94 14.28 -1.33 -11.36
C ALA A 94 14.13 -2.07 -10.02
N TRP A 95 14.68 -1.53 -8.93
CA TRP A 95 14.50 -2.08 -7.58
C TRP A 95 13.04 -1.97 -7.13
N ALA A 96 12.43 -0.79 -7.28
CA ALA A 96 11.03 -0.55 -6.92
C ALA A 96 10.08 -1.45 -7.74
N ALA A 97 10.41 -1.69 -9.01
CA ALA A 97 9.63 -2.55 -9.91
C ALA A 97 9.62 -4.04 -9.51
N LYS A 98 10.63 -4.51 -8.77
CA LYS A 98 10.76 -5.92 -8.35
C LYS A 98 9.87 -6.30 -7.16
N GLY A 99 9.20 -5.35 -6.53
CA GLY A 99 8.27 -5.64 -5.43
C GLY A 99 7.04 -6.42 -5.93
N THR A 100 6.86 -7.65 -5.44
CA THR A 100 5.74 -8.53 -5.83
C THR A 100 4.81 -8.87 -4.68
N ALA A 101 3.52 -9.00 -5.00
CA ALA A 101 2.43 -9.41 -4.10
C ALA A 101 2.39 -10.95 -3.89
N HIS A 102 3.56 -11.58 -3.76
CA HIS A 102 3.72 -13.04 -3.69
C HIS A 102 3.03 -13.71 -2.50
N ARG A 103 2.67 -12.97 -1.45
CA ARG A 103 1.91 -13.49 -0.30
C ARG A 103 0.42 -13.69 -0.61
N PHE A 104 -0.09 -13.15 -1.72
CA PHE A 104 -1.49 -13.26 -2.11
C PHE A 104 -1.75 -14.30 -3.20
N GLU A 105 -0.82 -14.43 -4.14
CA GLU A 105 -0.94 -15.34 -5.27
C GLU A 105 0.11 -16.43 -5.13
N HIS A 106 -0.34 -17.67 -4.92
CA HIS A 106 0.53 -18.84 -4.79
C HIS A 106 0.99 -19.40 -6.15
N ALA A 107 0.63 -18.73 -7.25
CA ALA A 107 0.97 -19.12 -8.62
C ALA A 107 1.95 -18.12 -9.27
N PRO A 108 3.11 -18.58 -9.79
CA PRO A 108 4.07 -17.72 -10.46
C PRO A 108 3.69 -17.43 -11.94
N PRO A 109 4.06 -16.25 -12.49
CA PRO A 109 4.71 -15.15 -11.79
C PRO A 109 3.71 -14.35 -10.94
N ALA A 110 4.11 -14.02 -9.70
CA ALA A 110 3.31 -13.15 -8.84
C ALA A 110 3.25 -11.73 -9.43
N PRO A 111 2.08 -11.05 -9.37
CA PRO A 111 1.96 -9.68 -9.86
C PRO A 111 2.83 -8.72 -9.05
N THR A 112 3.21 -7.59 -9.66
CA THR A 112 3.86 -6.50 -8.92
C THR A 112 2.89 -5.93 -7.88
N LEU A 113 3.41 -5.29 -6.83
CA LEU A 113 2.56 -4.62 -5.84
C LEU A 113 1.64 -3.57 -6.47
N VAL A 114 2.16 -2.83 -7.47
CA VAL A 114 1.39 -1.80 -8.19
C VAL A 114 0.27 -2.43 -9.01
N ASP A 115 0.56 -3.48 -9.78
CA ASP A 115 -0.48 -4.18 -10.58
C ASP A 115 -1.54 -4.80 -9.67
N HIS A 116 -1.11 -5.31 -8.51
CA HIS A 116 -1.99 -5.90 -7.52
C HIS A 116 -2.92 -4.86 -6.88
N ALA A 117 -2.40 -3.69 -6.51
CA ALA A 117 -3.19 -2.56 -6.03
C ALA A 117 -4.19 -2.09 -7.09
N ALA A 118 -3.76 -1.93 -8.36
CA ALA A 118 -4.65 -1.55 -9.45
C ALA A 118 -5.75 -2.59 -9.71
N ALA A 119 -5.43 -3.88 -9.60
CA ALA A 119 -6.42 -4.95 -9.69
C ALA A 119 -7.45 -4.91 -8.55
N ALA A 120 -7.03 -4.56 -7.34
CA ALA A 120 -7.93 -4.40 -6.20
C ALA A 120 -8.86 -3.19 -6.38
N VAL A 121 -8.36 -2.06 -6.87
CA VAL A 121 -9.19 -0.87 -7.18
C VAL A 121 -10.26 -1.19 -8.23
N ARG A 122 -9.92 -1.96 -9.27
CA ARG A 122 -10.92 -2.41 -10.28
C ARG A 122 -12.02 -3.32 -9.72
N LEU A 123 -11.79 -3.92 -8.56
CA LEU A 123 -12.75 -4.80 -7.89
C LEU A 123 -13.56 -4.09 -6.79
N CYS A 124 -13.24 -2.82 -6.51
CA CYS A 124 -13.97 -2.01 -5.54
C CYS A 124 -15.36 -1.63 -6.05
N THR A 125 -16.20 -1.15 -5.14
CA THR A 125 -17.42 -0.42 -5.51
C THR A 125 -17.08 0.81 -6.35
N PRO A 126 -17.97 1.27 -7.26
CA PRO A 126 -17.70 2.44 -8.11
C PRO A 126 -17.31 3.69 -7.31
N GLU A 127 -18.00 3.93 -6.20
CA GLU A 127 -17.76 5.08 -5.32
C GLU A 127 -16.39 4.99 -4.65
N ALA A 128 -16.01 3.81 -4.15
CA ALA A 128 -14.70 3.59 -3.55
C ALA A 128 -13.56 3.67 -4.57
N ALA A 129 -13.76 3.11 -5.76
CA ALA A 129 -12.78 3.20 -6.85
C ALA A 129 -12.52 4.67 -7.20
N GLN A 130 -13.58 5.44 -7.48
CA GLN A 130 -13.48 6.87 -7.77
C GLN A 130 -12.78 7.63 -6.64
N TRP A 131 -13.10 7.30 -5.39
CA TRP A 131 -12.46 7.91 -4.23
C TRP A 131 -10.96 7.60 -4.18
N TRP A 132 -10.54 6.35 -4.39
CA TRP A 132 -9.11 6.00 -4.43
C TRP A 132 -8.35 6.64 -5.58
N HIS A 133 -8.97 6.76 -6.76
CA HIS A 133 -8.41 7.56 -7.87
C HIS A 133 -8.15 9.00 -7.44
N ALA A 134 -9.13 9.64 -6.79
CA ALA A 134 -9.02 11.01 -6.30
C ALA A 134 -7.94 11.15 -5.22
N GLN A 135 -7.91 10.25 -4.23
CA GLN A 135 -6.89 10.25 -3.17
C GLN A 135 -5.47 10.16 -3.76
N LEU A 136 -5.23 9.24 -4.70
CA LEU A 136 -3.93 9.11 -5.36
C LEU A 136 -3.57 10.32 -6.22
N ALA A 137 -4.54 10.90 -6.91
CA ALA A 137 -4.32 12.10 -7.72
C ALA A 137 -3.90 13.29 -6.84
N SER A 138 -4.52 13.45 -5.65
CA SER A 138 -4.24 14.56 -4.73
C SER A 138 -3.14 14.29 -3.71
N LEU A 139 -2.64 13.06 -3.58
CA LEU A 139 -1.66 12.71 -2.55
C LEU A 139 -0.36 13.54 -2.71
N ASP A 140 -0.09 14.40 -1.74
CA ASP A 140 1.15 15.18 -1.65
C ASP A 140 2.05 14.58 -0.58
N LEU A 141 3.31 14.32 -0.94
CA LEU A 141 4.32 13.76 -0.05
C LEU A 141 5.22 14.82 0.57
N SER A 142 4.99 16.11 0.30
CA SER A 142 5.86 17.21 0.74
C SER A 142 6.04 17.27 2.26
N GLU A 143 4.97 17.08 3.03
CA GLU A 143 5.04 17.03 4.50
C GLU A 143 5.89 15.86 4.97
N LEU A 144 5.66 14.67 4.39
CA LEU A 144 6.41 13.46 4.73
C LEU A 144 7.90 13.60 4.37
N HIS A 145 8.22 14.21 3.23
CA HIS A 145 9.59 14.55 2.87
C HIS A 145 10.22 15.52 3.85
N GLY A 146 9.46 16.50 4.34
CA GLY A 146 9.89 17.39 5.42
C GLY A 146 10.29 16.61 6.67
N VAL A 147 9.42 15.71 7.15
CA VAL A 147 9.71 14.86 8.31
C VAL A 147 10.98 14.01 8.10
N LEU A 148 11.09 13.35 6.95
CA LEU A 148 12.27 12.54 6.61
C LEU A 148 13.55 13.38 6.56
N ALA A 149 13.49 14.59 6.00
CA ALA A 149 14.62 15.51 5.92
C ALA A 149 15.03 16.09 7.28
N THR A 150 14.09 16.33 8.19
CA THR A 150 14.40 16.76 9.56
C THR A 150 15.07 15.67 10.40
N GLY A 151 14.98 14.42 9.94
CA GLY A 151 15.56 13.26 10.61
C GLY A 151 14.55 12.54 11.49
N VAL A 152 14.56 11.21 11.37
CA VAL A 152 13.79 10.32 12.24
C VAL A 152 14.79 9.62 13.16
N SER A 153 14.49 9.58 14.47
CA SER A 153 15.36 8.95 15.45
C SER A 153 15.66 7.49 15.06
N GLY A 154 16.95 7.15 14.92
CA GLY A 154 17.40 5.82 14.52
C GLY A 154 17.42 5.57 13.00
N MET A 155 17.11 6.57 12.17
CA MET A 155 17.22 6.49 10.71
C MET A 155 18.42 7.32 10.22
N SER A 156 19.25 6.76 9.34
CA SER A 156 20.33 7.51 8.69
C SER A 156 19.80 8.46 7.60
N GLU A 157 20.57 9.49 7.27
CA GLU A 157 20.25 10.41 6.16
C GLU A 157 20.10 9.66 4.82
N THR A 158 20.96 8.68 4.56
CA THR A 158 20.87 7.80 3.39
C THR A 158 19.56 7.02 3.39
N ALA A 159 19.13 6.48 4.54
CA ALA A 159 17.87 5.76 4.65
C ALA A 159 16.65 6.67 4.42
N ALA A 160 16.68 7.89 4.99
CA ALA A 160 15.63 8.89 4.78
C ALA A 160 15.53 9.30 3.30
N THR A 161 16.67 9.57 2.66
CA THR A 161 16.75 9.91 1.23
C THR A 161 16.25 8.75 0.36
N PHE A 162 16.67 7.52 0.66
CA PHE A 162 16.19 6.33 -0.04
C PHE A 162 14.67 6.17 0.09
N ALA A 163 14.13 6.29 1.30
CA ALA A 163 12.69 6.18 1.54
C ALA A 163 11.89 7.23 0.74
N SER A 164 12.30 8.49 0.77
CA SER A 164 11.68 9.57 -0.02
C SER A 164 11.68 9.23 -1.52
N ARG A 165 12.81 8.77 -2.06
CA ARG A 165 12.91 8.44 -3.49
C ARG A 165 12.08 7.22 -3.88
N VAL A 166 11.95 6.22 -3.01
CA VAL A 166 11.07 5.06 -3.23
C VAL A 166 9.62 5.50 -3.26
N LEU A 167 9.20 6.35 -2.31
CA LEU A 167 7.84 6.89 -2.26
C LEU A 167 7.49 7.65 -3.55
N ASP A 168 8.39 8.52 -4.02
CA ASP A 168 8.20 9.25 -5.28
C ASP A 168 8.04 8.33 -6.49
N VAL A 169 8.93 7.34 -6.63
CA VAL A 169 8.89 6.37 -7.73
C VAL A 169 7.59 5.57 -7.71
N ASN A 170 7.22 5.04 -6.53
CA ASN A 170 6.02 4.22 -6.43
C ASN A 170 4.73 5.04 -6.54
N LEU A 171 4.70 6.28 -6.06
CA LEU A 171 3.54 7.15 -6.25
C LEU A 171 3.31 7.44 -7.74
N ARG A 172 4.37 7.74 -8.51
CA ARG A 172 4.25 7.88 -9.98
C ARG A 172 3.68 6.60 -10.61
N ARG A 173 4.27 5.44 -10.29
CA ARG A 173 3.83 4.15 -10.84
C ARG A 173 2.38 3.81 -10.47
N LEU A 174 1.96 4.12 -9.24
CA LEU A 174 0.58 3.95 -8.80
C LEU A 174 -0.37 4.86 -9.57
N ARG A 175 -0.02 6.13 -9.75
CA ARG A 175 -0.80 7.07 -10.55
C ARG A 175 -0.92 6.60 -12.00
N ASP A 176 0.16 6.12 -12.60
CA ASP A 176 0.13 5.62 -13.97
C ASP A 176 -0.76 4.37 -14.10
N ALA A 177 -0.64 3.41 -13.16
CA ALA A 177 -1.38 2.15 -13.21
C ALA A 177 -2.86 2.29 -12.84
N ILE A 178 -3.20 3.22 -11.96
CA ILE A 178 -4.57 3.42 -11.48
C ILE A 178 -5.25 4.51 -12.31
N ASN A 179 -4.64 5.69 -12.50
CA ASN A 179 -5.29 6.79 -13.23
C ASN A 179 -5.04 6.79 -14.75
N GLY A 180 -4.01 6.08 -15.24
CA GLY A 180 -3.67 6.04 -16.68
C GLY A 180 -4.50 5.06 -17.52
N GLY A 181 -5.44 4.34 -16.90
CA GLY A 181 -6.32 3.35 -17.55
C GLY A 181 -7.79 3.78 -17.70
N ALA A 182 -8.09 5.07 -17.49
CA ALA A 182 -9.43 5.65 -17.68
C ALA A 182 -9.69 6.06 -19.15
#